data_AF-A0A0Q9ZY02-F1
#
_entry.id   AF-A0A0Q9ZY02-F1
#
_cell.length_a   1.000
_cell.length_b   1.000
_cell.length_c   1.000
_cell.angle_alpha   90.00
_cell.angle_beta   90.00
_cell.angle_gamma   90.00
#
_symmetry.space_group_name_H-M   'P 1'
#
loop_
_entity.id
_entity.type
_entity.pdbx_description
1 polymer ?
#
loop_
_entity_poly.entity_id
_entity_poly.type
_entity_poly.pdbx_seq_one_letter_code
_entity_poly.pdbx_strand_id
1 'polypeptide(L)'
;MARQALTDNLWEQLQVTMAQHGCYQKEKNREVMEAILWKLRTGAPWRDIPKELCPWKTAYNRFNRWSKTGLWQNFFWLTKGS
;
A
#
# COMPACT_ATOMS: atom_id res chain seq x y z
N MET A 1 -12.19 -1.12 15.36
CA MET A 1 -11.03 -0.19 15.38
C MET A 1 -9.82 -0.91 14.79
N ALA A 2 -9.57 -0.75 13.48
CA ALA A 2 -8.42 -1.37 12.84
C ALA A 2 -7.15 -0.61 13.26
N ARG A 3 -6.28 -1.26 14.05
CA ARG A 3 -4.92 -0.74 14.34
C ARG A 3 -4.30 -0.31 13.01
N GLN A 4 -3.88 0.96 12.92
CA GLN A 4 -3.11 1.48 11.79
C GLN A 4 -1.89 0.58 11.60
N ALA A 5 -1.89 -0.24 10.55
CA ALA A 5 -0.82 -1.17 10.25
C ALA A 5 0.44 -0.47 9.70
N LEU A 6 0.31 0.81 9.36
CA LEU A 6 1.38 1.69 8.93
C LEU A 6 1.72 2.63 10.08
N THR A 7 2.72 2.28 10.87
CA THR A 7 3.47 3.26 11.66
C THR A 7 4.08 4.30 10.71
N ASP A 8 4.09 5.57 11.11
CA ASP A 8 4.60 6.66 10.25
C ASP A 8 6.05 6.39 9.79
N ASN A 9 6.86 5.71 10.60
CA ASN A 9 8.22 5.30 10.22
C ASN A 9 8.25 4.29 9.04
N LEU A 10 7.35 3.30 9.03
CA LEU A 10 7.24 2.37 7.90
C LEU A 10 6.72 3.09 6.65
N TRP A 11 5.85 4.08 6.84
CA TRP A 11 5.35 4.90 5.75
C TRP A 11 6.47 5.72 5.11
N GLU A 12 7.33 6.35 5.91
CA GLU A 12 8.49 7.11 5.41
C GLU A 12 9.46 6.22 4.63
N GLN A 13 9.81 5.04 5.16
CA GLN A 13 10.66 4.07 4.44
C GLN A 13 10.04 3.63 3.12
N LEU A 14 8.73 3.34 3.12
CA LEU A 14 7.99 3.02 1.90
C LEU A 14 8.00 4.18 0.90
N GLN A 15 7.82 5.42 1.36
CA GLN A 15 7.86 6.60 0.50
C GLN A 15 9.22 6.76 -0.18
N VAL A 16 10.31 6.49 0.54
CA VAL A 16 11.67 6.50 -0.03
C VAL A 16 11.81 5.44 -1.11
N THR A 17 11.39 4.20 -0.85
CA THR A 17 11.40 3.12 -1.85
C THR A 17 10.50 3.45 -3.06
N MET A 18 9.32 4.03 -2.81
CA MET A 18 8.41 4.47 -3.86
C MET A 18 9.03 5.57 -4.74
N ALA A 19 9.76 6.51 -4.15
CA ALA A 19 10.47 7.56 -4.87
C ALA A 19 11.59 6.98 -5.75
N GLN A 20 12.34 6.00 -5.24
CA GLN A 20 13.40 5.30 -6.00
C GLN A 20 12.85 4.57 -7.24
N HIS A 21 11.65 3.99 -7.14
CA HIS A 21 11.00 3.29 -8.26
C HIS A 21 10.14 4.21 -9.15
N GLY A 22 10.23 5.54 -9.00
CA GLY A 22 9.42 6.50 -9.78
C GLY A 22 7.90 6.38 -9.56
N CYS A 23 7.50 5.74 -8.47
CA CYS A 23 6.11 5.40 -8.15
C CYS A 23 5.43 6.42 -7.21
N TYR A 24 6.09 7.54 -6.92
CA TYR A 24 5.70 8.50 -5.90
C TYR A 24 4.76 9.60 -6.43
N GLN A 25 3.51 9.61 -5.96
CA GLN A 25 2.60 10.78 -6.00
C GLN A 25 2.22 11.26 -4.58
N LYS A 26 2.45 12.53 -4.25
CA LYS A 26 2.45 13.05 -2.86
C LYS A 26 1.15 12.85 -2.06
N GLU A 27 -0.03 12.97 -2.63
CA GLU A 27 -1.23 13.26 -1.81
C GLU A 27 -2.17 12.08 -1.56
N LYS A 28 -2.18 11.02 -2.39
CA LYS A 28 -3.14 9.90 -2.26
C LYS A 28 -2.50 8.52 -2.11
N ASN A 29 -1.19 8.43 -1.88
CA ASN A 29 -0.54 7.12 -1.78
C ASN A 29 -0.79 6.45 -0.43
N ARG A 30 -0.89 7.20 0.68
CA ARG A 30 -1.04 6.62 2.02
C ARG A 30 -2.35 5.86 2.13
N GLU A 31 -3.44 6.52 1.81
CA GLU A 31 -4.79 5.95 1.75
C GLU A 31 -4.88 4.71 0.86
N VAL A 32 -4.26 4.75 -0.33
CA VAL A 32 -4.25 3.60 -1.24
C VAL A 32 -3.41 2.46 -0.67
N MET A 33 -2.25 2.75 -0.09
CA MET A 33 -1.41 1.74 0.55
C MET A 33 -2.11 1.12 1.75
N GLU A 34 -2.79 1.91 2.58
CA GLU A 34 -3.63 1.42 3.67
C GLU A 34 -4.77 0.54 3.16
N ALA A 35 -5.44 0.91 2.06
CA ALA A 35 -6.47 0.08 1.43
C ALA A 35 -5.92 -1.25 0.89
N ILE A 36 -4.74 -1.23 0.27
CA ILE A 36 -4.08 -2.45 -0.22
C ILE A 36 -3.66 -3.34 0.96
N LEU A 37 -3.06 -2.77 2.01
CA LEU A 37 -2.68 -3.52 3.21
C LEU A 37 -3.89 -4.10 3.93
N TRP A 38 -4.97 -3.34 4.01
CA TRP A 38 -6.24 -3.85 4.52
C TRP A 38 -6.70 -5.06 3.70
N LYS A 39 -6.67 -4.98 2.38
CA LYS A 39 -7.01 -6.12 1.51
C LYS A 39 -6.08 -7.31 1.75
N LEU A 40 -4.78 -7.10 1.83
CA LEU A 40 -3.79 -8.16 2.04
C LEU A 40 -3.95 -8.85 3.40
N ARG A 41 -4.26 -8.07 4.45
CA ARG A 41 -4.49 -8.58 5.81
C ARG A 41 -5.81 -9.32 5.95
N THR A 42 -6.86 -8.81 5.33
CA THR A 42 -8.23 -9.32 5.52
C THR A 42 -8.57 -10.44 4.53
N GLY A 43 -7.84 -10.53 3.40
CA GLY A 43 -8.11 -11.49 2.33
C GLY A 43 -9.41 -11.23 1.56
N ALA A 44 -10.18 -10.21 1.96
CA ALA A 44 -11.45 -9.81 1.37
C ALA A 44 -11.31 -9.43 -0.12
N PRO A 45 -12.40 -9.53 -0.89
CA PRO A 45 -12.40 -9.09 -2.28
C PRO A 45 -12.16 -7.58 -2.36
N TRP A 46 -11.53 -7.13 -3.44
CA TRP A 46 -11.21 -5.71 -3.65
C TRP A 46 -12.43 -4.79 -3.51
N ARG A 47 -13.63 -5.26 -3.87
CA ARG A 47 -14.87 -4.48 -3.84
C ARG A 47 -15.33 -4.13 -2.42
N ASP A 48 -14.87 -4.87 -1.42
CA ASP A 48 -15.23 -4.66 -0.01
C ASP A 48 -14.27 -3.71 0.70
N ILE A 49 -13.28 -3.16 -0.01
CA ILE A 49 -12.39 -2.14 0.55
C ILE A 49 -13.24 -0.94 1.00
N PRO A 50 -13.07 -0.48 2.25
CA PRO A 50 -13.75 0.71 2.75
C PRO A 50 -13.51 1.91 1.85
N LYS A 51 -14.59 2.58 1.43
CA LYS A 51 -14.51 3.79 0.61
C LYS A 51 -13.84 4.96 1.33
N GLU A 52 -13.80 4.91 2.66
CA GLU A 52 -13.12 5.87 3.55
C GLU A 52 -11.61 5.89 3.32
N LEU A 53 -11.02 4.75 2.91
CA LEU A 53 -9.60 4.70 2.55
C LEU A 53 -9.43 5.17 1.12
N CYS A 54 -9.88 4.39 0.15
CA CYS A 54 -9.91 4.84 -1.23
C CYS A 54 -10.91 4.03 -2.06
N PRO A 55 -11.31 4.52 -3.25
CA PRO A 55 -12.08 3.72 -4.19
C PRO A 55 -11.33 2.44 -4.57
N TRP A 56 -11.98 1.28 -4.46
CA TRP A 56 -11.37 -0.03 -4.74
C TRP A 56 -10.68 -0.12 -6.11
N LYS A 57 -11.22 0.57 -7.13
CA LYS A 57 -10.63 0.65 -8.48
C LYS A 57 -9.24 1.29 -8.45
N THR A 58 -9.07 2.33 -7.63
CA THR A 58 -7.79 3.04 -7.46
C THR A 58 -6.77 2.15 -6.74
N ALA A 59 -7.19 1.45 -5.68
CA ALA A 59 -6.35 0.47 -4.99
C ALA A 59 -5.86 -0.63 -5.93
N TYR A 60 -6.79 -1.25 -6.68
CA TYR A 60 -6.46 -2.32 -7.63
C TYR A 60 -5.53 -1.85 -8.76
N ASN A 61 -5.85 -0.71 -9.39
CA ASN A 61 -5.04 -0.19 -10.49
C ASN A 61 -3.60 0.14 -10.04
N ARG A 62 -3.45 0.70 -8.83
CA ARG A 62 -2.14 1.00 -8.25
C ARG A 62 -1.41 -0.28 -7.85
N PHE A 63 -2.10 -1.23 -7.23
CA PHE A 63 -1.53 -2.55 -6.91
C PHE A 63 -0.95 -3.22 -8.16
N ASN A 64 -1.73 -3.25 -9.24
CA ASN A 64 -1.30 -3.84 -10.51
C ASN A 64 -0.13 -3.08 -11.15
N ARG A 65 -0.13 -1.74 -11.10
CA ARG A 65 0.99 -0.92 -11.59
C ARG A 65 2.28 -1.18 -10.80
N TRP A 66 2.19 -1.19 -9.47
CA TRP A 66 3.35 -1.41 -8.59
C TRP A 66 3.83 -2.87 -8.59
N SER A 67 2.97 -3.82 -8.92
CA SER A 67 3.38 -5.20 -9.14
C SER A 67 4.38 -5.36 -10.27
N LYS A 68 4.37 -4.45 -11.25
CA LYS A 68 5.32 -4.46 -12.36
C LYS A 68 6.64 -3.79 -12.03
N THR A 69 6.71 -3.00 -10.96
CA THR A 69 7.91 -2.23 -10.58
C THR A 69 8.75 -2.92 -9.50
N GLY A 70 8.33 -4.08 -8.99
CA GLY A 70 9.06 -4.82 -7.95
C GLY A 70 8.84 -4.28 -6.52
N LEU A 71 7.99 -3.25 -6.36
CA LEU A 71 7.74 -2.59 -5.08
C LEU A 71 7.28 -3.56 -3.99
N TRP A 72 6.46 -4.54 -4.34
CA TRP A 72 5.97 -5.55 -3.39
C TRP A 72 7.07 -6.45 -2.86
N GLN A 73 8.08 -6.79 -3.66
CA GLN A 73 9.20 -7.64 -3.21
C GLN A 73 10.00 -6.93 -2.12
N ASN A 74 10.33 -5.65 -2.32
CA ASN A 74 10.99 -4.84 -1.30
C ASN A 74 10.11 -4.66 -0.06
N PHE A 75 8.81 -4.44 -0.22
CA PHE A 75 7.89 -4.30 0.90
C PHE A 75 7.77 -5.57 1.75
N PHE A 76 7.63 -6.74 1.12
CA PHE A 76 7.61 -8.02 1.84
C PHE A 76 8.95 -8.32 2.52
N TRP A 77 10.06 -7.89 1.92
CA TRP A 77 11.38 -8.03 2.54
C TRP A 77 11.51 -7.15 3.81
N LEU A 78 11.08 -5.87 3.72
CA LEU A 78 11.07 -4.94 4.85
C LEU A 78 10.20 -5.42 6.03
N THR A 79 9.07 -6.07 5.74
CA THR A 79 8.13 -6.54 6.78
C THR A 79 8.48 -7.90 7.38
N LYS A 80 9.38 -8.67 6.76
CA LYS A 80 9.85 -9.98 7.25
C LYS A 80 11.12 -9.89 8.10
N GLY A 81 11.74 -8.71 8.19
CA GLY A 81 13.04 -8.49 8.84
C GLY A 81 12.99 -7.91 10.25
N SER A 82 11.92 -8.13 11.02
CA SER A 82 11.82 -7.67 12.41
C SER A 82 11.24 -8.71 13.34
#